data_AF-A0A960PEK0-F1
#
_entry.id   AF-A0A960PEK0-F1
#
_cell.length_a   1.000
_cell.length_b   1.000
_cell.length_c   1.000
_cell.angle_alpha   90.00
_cell.angle_beta   90.00
_cell.angle_gamma   90.00
#
_symmetry.space_group_name_H-M   'P 1'
#
loop_
_entity.id
_entity.type
_entity.pdbx_description
1 polymer ?
#
loop_
_entity_poly.entity_id
_entity_poly.type
_entity_poly.pdbx_seq_one_letter_code
_entity_poly.pdbx_strand_id
1 'polypeptide(L)'
;MRIIFLSCFLVLFTLATGGVNARSAAPNLPKVMPFDVHMTYYENGGLTGSWRRIEIFEKRISFEIRETGADQTNSWNAVITRKESEAIYDAFVANKFDRIKNKKQ
;
A
#
# COMPACT_ATOMS: atom_id res chain seq x y z
N MET A 1 42.13 -39.10 16.09
CA MET A 1 41.57 -37.83 15.57
C MET A 1 40.34 -38.13 14.71
N ARG A 2 39.13 -38.16 15.28
CA ARG A 2 37.88 -38.45 14.54
C ARG A 2 36.63 -37.88 15.22
N ILE A 3 36.76 -36.75 15.93
CA ILE A 3 35.66 -36.11 16.69
C ILE A 3 35.30 -34.72 16.13
N ILE A 4 36.02 -34.22 15.12
CA ILE A 4 35.84 -32.85 14.62
C ILE A 4 34.72 -32.75 13.56
N PHE A 5 34.29 -33.85 12.96
CA PHE A 5 33.25 -33.82 11.91
C PHE A 5 31.81 -33.76 12.44
N LEU A 6 31.57 -34.03 13.73
CA LEU A 6 30.21 -34.08 14.28
C LEU A 6 29.67 -32.70 14.67
N SER A 7 30.53 -31.70 14.87
CA SER A 7 30.15 -30.34 15.27
C SER A 7 29.73 -29.44 14.10
N CYS A 8 30.15 -29.74 12.86
CA CYS A 8 29.72 -28.97 11.68
C CYS A 8 28.28 -29.27 11.26
N PHE A 9 27.79 -30.49 11.51
CA PHE A 9 26.44 -30.89 11.10
C PHE A 9 25.34 -30.29 12.00
N LEU A 10 25.66 -29.98 13.27
CA LEU A 10 24.70 -29.44 14.23
C LEU A 10 24.44 -27.93 14.05
N VAL A 11 25.40 -27.18 13.48
CA VAL A 11 25.27 -25.73 13.24
C VAL A 11 24.47 -25.45 11.96
N LEU A 12 24.43 -26.38 11.01
CA LEU A 12 23.63 -26.25 9.78
C LEU A 12 22.14 -26.55 10.00
N PHE A 13 21.78 -27.33 11.02
CA PHE A 13 20.38 -27.65 11.29
C PHE A 13 19.61 -26.52 12.00
N THR A 14 20.30 -25.64 12.74
CA THR A 14 19.67 -24.50 13.44
C THR A 14 19.31 -23.33 12.52
N LEU A 15 19.84 -23.30 11.29
CA LEU A 15 19.49 -22.30 10.28
C LEU A 15 18.25 -22.68 9.44
N ALA A 16 17.78 -23.93 9.54
CA ALA A 16 16.63 -24.41 8.75
C ALA A 16 15.26 -24.13 9.40
N THR A 17 15.20 -23.69 10.66
CA THR A 17 13.93 -23.54 11.41
C THR A 17 13.54 -22.10 11.72
N GLY A 18 14.33 -21.10 11.31
CA GLY A 18 14.08 -19.69 11.63
C GLY A 18 13.54 -18.89 10.45
N GLY A 19 12.30 -19.12 10.03
CA GLY A 19 11.72 -18.31 8.95
C GLY A 19 10.26 -18.55 8.59
N VAL A 20 9.51 -19.32 9.38
CA VAL A 20 8.04 -19.31 9.29
C VAL A 20 7.54 -18.27 10.27
N ASN A 21 6.85 -17.25 9.75
CA ASN A 21 5.92 -16.33 10.40
C ASN A 21 6.23 -14.84 10.18
N ALA A 22 5.97 -14.38 8.96
CA ALA A 22 5.26 -13.12 8.78
C ALA A 22 4.51 -13.19 7.45
N ARG A 23 3.48 -14.02 7.38
CA ARG A 23 2.37 -13.75 6.46
C ARG A 23 1.83 -12.42 6.95
N SER A 24 2.29 -11.33 6.33
CA SER A 24 1.83 -9.98 6.60
C SER A 24 0.35 -9.97 6.24
N ALA A 25 -0.49 -10.33 7.20
CA ALA A 25 -1.90 -10.04 7.12
C ALA A 25 -1.95 -8.53 6.98
N ALA A 26 -2.43 -8.04 5.84
CA ALA A 26 -2.63 -6.62 5.65
C ALA A 26 -3.38 -6.12 6.89
N PRO A 27 -2.82 -5.16 7.66
CA PRO A 27 -3.50 -4.66 8.83
C PRO A 27 -4.84 -4.12 8.34
N ASN A 28 -5.94 -4.65 8.86
CA ASN A 28 -7.25 -4.07 8.57
C ASN A 28 -7.15 -2.59 8.91
N LEU A 29 -7.66 -1.72 8.04
CA LEU A 29 -7.66 -0.28 8.30
C LEU A 29 -8.36 -0.01 9.64
N PRO A 30 -7.85 0.93 10.47
CA PRO A 30 -8.54 1.36 11.67
C PRO A 30 -10.00 1.71 11.41
N LYS A 31 -10.89 1.46 12.39
CA LYS A 31 -12.31 1.88 12.27
C LYS A 31 -12.51 3.39 12.36
N VAL A 32 -11.51 4.11 12.87
CA VAL A 32 -11.53 5.55 13.08
C VAL A 32 -10.36 6.14 12.32
N MET A 33 -10.60 7.23 11.58
CA MET A 33 -9.57 7.89 10.78
C MET A 33 -8.39 8.35 11.67
N PRO A 34 -7.14 7.94 11.38
CA PRO A 34 -5.95 8.46 12.03
C PRO A 34 -5.80 9.97 11.83
N PHE A 35 -5.00 10.61 12.67
CA PHE A 35 -4.75 12.05 12.55
C PHE A 35 -3.96 12.41 11.29
N ASP A 36 -3.06 11.52 10.88
CA ASP A 36 -2.09 11.62 9.80
C ASP A 36 -2.40 10.62 8.68
N VAL A 37 -3.67 10.55 8.26
CA VAL A 37 -4.05 9.65 7.19
C VAL A 37 -3.52 10.15 5.84
N HIS A 38 -2.83 9.26 5.14
CA HIS A 38 -2.47 9.45 3.74
C HIS A 38 -3.15 8.35 2.92
N MET A 39 -4.06 8.74 2.03
CA MET A 39 -4.73 7.83 1.11
C MET A 39 -4.30 8.15 -0.31
N THR A 40 -3.80 7.15 -1.02
CA THR A 40 -3.47 7.27 -2.44
C THR A 40 -4.20 6.18 -3.21
N TYR A 41 -4.93 6.58 -4.23
CA TYR A 41 -5.45 5.69 -5.25
C TYR A 41 -4.69 5.94 -6.53
N TYR A 42 -4.22 4.87 -7.16
CA TYR A 42 -3.51 4.93 -8.42
C TYR A 42 -4.02 3.83 -9.36
N GLU A 43 -4.35 4.23 -10.58
CA GLU A 43 -4.84 3.36 -11.64
C GLU A 43 -3.99 3.56 -12.89
N ASN A 44 -3.43 2.48 -13.42
CA ASN A 44 -2.60 2.49 -14.62
C ASN A 44 -3.32 1.71 -15.73
N GLY A 45 -3.47 2.35 -16.91
CA GLY A 45 -4.09 1.77 -18.10
C GLY A 45 -3.20 0.75 -18.85
N GLY A 46 -2.03 0.44 -18.32
CA GLY A 46 -1.08 -0.51 -18.90
C GLY A 46 -0.44 0.04 -20.18
N LEU A 47 -0.68 -0.63 -21.29
CA LEU A 47 -0.05 -0.33 -22.59
C LEU A 47 -0.49 0.99 -23.22
N THR A 48 -1.60 1.57 -22.74
CA THR A 48 -2.18 2.79 -23.29
C THR A 48 -1.48 4.06 -22.79
N GLY A 49 -0.59 3.95 -21.79
CA GLY A 49 0.10 5.09 -21.17
C GLY A 49 -0.81 6.04 -20.39
N SER A 50 -2.12 5.73 -20.28
CA SER A 50 -3.06 6.51 -19.47
C SER A 50 -2.95 6.12 -18.01
N TRP A 51 -3.11 7.08 -17.10
CA TRP A 51 -3.15 6.79 -15.67
C TRP A 51 -3.99 7.84 -14.94
N ARG A 52 -4.46 7.45 -13.75
CA ARG A 52 -5.23 8.31 -12.84
C ARG A 52 -4.66 8.17 -11.44
N ARG A 53 -4.57 9.28 -10.74
CA ARG A 53 -4.14 9.34 -9.34
C ARG A 53 -5.10 10.21 -8.56
N ILE A 54 -5.56 9.71 -7.41
CA ILE A 54 -6.21 10.51 -6.37
C ILE A 54 -5.31 10.42 -5.16
N GLU A 55 -5.00 11.56 -4.54
CA GLU A 55 -4.23 11.60 -3.30
C GLU A 55 -4.96 12.50 -2.30
N ILE A 56 -5.07 12.01 -1.07
CA ILE A 56 -5.62 12.73 0.07
C ILE A 56 -4.57 12.74 1.14
N PHE A 57 -4.05 13.94 1.41
CA PHE A 57 -3.03 14.17 2.39
C PHE A 57 -3.35 15.45 3.17
N GLU A 58 -3.33 15.34 4.49
CA GLU A 58 -3.72 16.40 5.43
C GLU A 58 -5.13 16.95 5.15
N LYS A 59 -5.21 18.14 4.54
CA LYS A 59 -6.45 18.87 4.22
C LYS A 59 -6.58 19.11 2.72
N ARG A 60 -5.93 18.31 1.89
CA ARG A 60 -5.99 18.46 0.43
C ARG A 60 -6.36 17.13 -0.20
N ILE A 61 -7.21 17.24 -1.21
CA ILE A 61 -7.42 16.21 -2.21
C ILE A 61 -6.81 16.72 -3.52
N SER A 62 -6.01 15.88 -4.17
CA SER A 62 -5.52 16.11 -5.52
C SER A 62 -5.96 14.98 -6.43
N PHE A 63 -6.21 15.33 -7.68
CA PHE A 63 -6.47 14.40 -8.74
C PHE A 63 -5.61 14.75 -9.94
N GLU A 64 -5.02 13.73 -10.53
CA GLU A 64 -4.25 13.82 -11.74
C GLU A 64 -4.74 12.75 -12.71
N ILE A 65 -4.95 13.13 -13.96
CA ILE A 65 -5.28 12.22 -15.04
C ILE A 65 -4.40 12.52 -16.26
N ARG A 66 -3.82 11.45 -16.80
CA ARG A 66 -3.20 11.47 -18.11
C ARG A 66 -3.98 10.53 -19.02
N GLU A 67 -4.52 11.07 -20.10
CA GLU A 67 -5.16 10.28 -21.14
C GLU A 67 -4.14 9.76 -22.16
N THR A 68 -4.53 8.73 -22.90
CA THR A 68 -3.69 8.16 -23.95
C THR A 68 -3.46 9.17 -25.06
N GLY A 69 -2.19 9.41 -25.39
CA GLY A 69 -1.82 10.40 -26.40
C GLY A 69 -1.97 11.86 -25.95
N ALA A 70 -2.27 12.11 -24.67
CA ALA A 70 -2.26 13.46 -24.14
C ALA A 70 -0.82 13.96 -23.92
N ASP A 71 -0.54 15.15 -24.45
CA ASP A 71 0.75 15.84 -24.27
C ASP A 71 0.93 16.33 -22.83
N GLN A 72 -0.17 16.54 -22.10
CA GLN A 72 -0.17 17.07 -20.74
C GLN A 72 -1.07 16.26 -19.80
N THR A 73 -0.78 16.37 -18.51
CA THR A 73 -1.59 15.78 -17.43
C THR A 73 -2.56 16.84 -16.93
N ASN A 74 -3.84 16.50 -16.86
CA ASN A 74 -4.84 17.36 -16.24
C ASN A 74 -4.80 17.14 -14.74
N SER A 75 -4.69 18.22 -13.96
CA SER A 75 -4.69 18.15 -12.50
C SER A 75 -5.67 19.13 -11.90
N TRP A 76 -6.30 18.71 -10.80
CA TRP A 76 -7.07 19.59 -9.94
C TRP A 76 -6.73 19.29 -8.48
N ASN A 77 -6.87 20.30 -7.65
CA ASN A 77 -6.75 20.15 -6.21
C ASN A 77 -7.85 20.96 -5.51
N ALA A 78 -8.21 20.51 -4.32
CA ALA A 78 -9.13 21.21 -3.45
C ALA A 78 -8.68 21.08 -2.00
N VAL A 79 -8.96 22.12 -1.21
CA VAL A 79 -8.82 22.04 0.24
C VAL A 79 -10.10 21.42 0.80
N ILE A 80 -9.96 20.40 1.62
CA ILE A 80 -11.06 19.69 2.27
C ILE A 80 -11.02 19.89 3.77
N THR A 81 -12.20 19.90 4.37
CA THR A 81 -12.38 19.88 5.82
C THR A 81 -12.05 18.50 6.39
N ARG A 82 -11.84 18.46 7.71
CA ARG A 82 -11.64 17.19 8.42
C ARG A 82 -12.82 16.24 8.22
N LYS A 83 -14.06 16.75 8.29
CA LYS A 83 -15.28 15.95 8.13
C LYS A 83 -15.39 15.32 6.75
N GLU A 84 -14.98 16.02 5.70
CA GLU A 84 -14.93 15.47 4.34
C GLU A 84 -13.86 14.38 4.22
N SER A 85 -12.69 14.58 4.82
CA SER A 85 -11.64 13.56 4.88
C SER A 85 -12.12 12.28 5.60
N GLU A 86 -12.82 12.43 6.73
CA GLU A 86 -13.43 11.32 7.47
C GLU A 86 -14.47 10.57 6.63
N ALA A 87 -15.34 11.27 5.90
CA ALA A 87 -16.31 10.64 5.02
C ALA A 87 -15.65 9.83 3.88
N ILE A 88 -14.54 10.32 3.34
CA ILE A 88 -13.77 9.57 2.32
C ILE A 88 -13.10 8.36 2.94
N TYR A 89 -12.51 8.50 4.13
CA TYR A 89 -11.90 7.39 4.86
C TYR A 89 -12.92 6.28 5.16
N ASP A 90 -14.10 6.66 5.63
CA ASP A 90 -15.20 5.72 5.91
C ASP A 90 -15.61 4.96 4.65
N ALA A 91 -15.69 5.64 3.51
CA ALA A 91 -15.93 4.98 2.23
C ALA A 91 -14.80 4.00 1.86
N PHE A 92 -13.55 4.33 2.16
CA PHE A 92 -12.40 3.48 1.92
C PHE A 92 -12.43 2.19 2.76
N VAL A 93 -12.78 2.32 4.04
CA VAL A 93 -12.94 1.19 4.99
C VAL A 93 -14.15 0.34 4.61
N ALA A 94 -15.29 0.96 4.30
CA ALA A 94 -16.53 0.26 3.95
C ALA A 94 -16.39 -0.60 2.69
N ASN A 95 -15.67 -0.11 1.69
CA ASN A 95 -15.40 -0.83 0.44
C ASN A 95 -14.30 -1.89 0.56
N LYS A 96 -13.72 -2.07 1.76
CA LYS A 96 -12.69 -3.09 2.03
C LYS A 96 -11.48 -2.97 1.10
N PHE A 97 -11.06 -1.74 0.78
CA PHE A 97 -9.85 -1.50 0.00
C PHE A 97 -8.60 -2.05 0.70
N ASP A 98 -8.62 -2.21 2.02
CA ASP A 98 -7.61 -2.88 2.85
C ASP A 98 -7.38 -4.36 2.49
N ARG A 99 -8.35 -5.00 1.84
CA ARG A 99 -8.28 -6.41 1.42
C ARG A 99 -7.73 -6.60 0.01
N ILE A 100 -7.54 -5.52 -0.75
CA ILE A 100 -6.90 -5.60 -2.06
C ILE A 100 -5.44 -5.94 -1.78
N LYS A 101 -5.01 -7.14 -2.20
CA LYS A 101 -3.61 -7.54 -2.08
C LYS A 101 -2.75 -6.52 -2.81
N ASN A 102 -2.00 -5.71 -2.06
CA ASN A 102 -0.85 -5.00 -2.60
C ASN A 102 0.09 -6.06 -3.21
N LYS A 103 -0.01 -6.27 -4.52
CA LYS A 103 1.12 -6.85 -5.25
C LYS A 103 2.22 -5.82 -5.11
N LYS A 104 3.22 -6.12 -4.30
CA LYS A 104 4.46 -5.36 -4.27
C LYS A 104 4.88 -5.19 -5.75
N GLN A 105 4.93 -3.94 -6.21
CA GLN A 105 5.63 -3.59 -7.44
C GLN A 105 7.13 -3.84 -7.23
#